data_AF-A0A3L6R307-F1
#
_entry.id   AF-A0A3L6R307-F1
#
_cell.length_a   1.000
_cell.length_b   1.000
_cell.length_c   1.000
_cell.angle_alpha   90.00
_cell.angle_beta   90.00
_cell.angle_gamma   90.00
#
_symmetry.space_group_name_H-M   'P 1'
#
loop_
_entity.id
_entity.type
_entity.pdbx_description
1 polymer ?
#
loop_
_entity_poly.entity_id
_entity_poly.type
_entity_poly.pdbx_seq_one_letter_code
_entity_poly.pdbx_strand_id
1 'polypeptide(L)'
;MADVGTDLPCDRLSDLPDAILVSILSLLRLDEAARCTVLAPRWRRLFSSTLLLDFNANMPGRLDVIGTINSILAAHPTAPVRSFRAGWRFIPRDKDLSSGGWLQELARRGVEELSLDFDFHDWHHRIPVSLFDCSSLKRLPDVPKAGFGAAHSPPQARLTEIELDWVAISAASVNFLLSQCTALERLKMYGTSKCGRVHVLSPSLKILDSEGNFDKLFIQYAPNLE
;
A
#
# COMPACT_ATOMS: atom_id res chain seq x y z
N MET A 1 -23.36 39.38 -36.58
CA MET A 1 -22.81 39.38 -35.21
C MET A 1 -22.71 37.93 -34.81
N ALA A 2 -21.54 37.31 -35.02
CA ALA A 2 -21.33 35.90 -34.72
C ALA A 2 -20.96 35.79 -33.24
N ASP A 3 -21.80 35.07 -32.50
CA ASP A 3 -21.57 34.66 -31.11
C ASP A 3 -20.41 33.67 -31.11
N VAL A 4 -19.23 34.13 -30.68
CA VAL A 4 -18.08 33.26 -30.44
C VAL A 4 -18.29 32.69 -29.05
N GLY A 5 -19.01 31.55 -29.00
CA GLY A 5 -19.07 30.72 -27.82
C GLY A 5 -17.66 30.29 -27.44
N THR A 6 -17.11 30.95 -26.42
CA THR A 6 -15.85 30.55 -25.79
C THR A 6 -16.12 29.33 -24.91
N ASP A 7 -16.27 28.16 -25.52
CA ASP A 7 -16.07 26.88 -24.82
C ASP A 7 -14.57 26.73 -24.55
N LEU A 8 -14.08 27.50 -23.58
CA LEU A 8 -12.83 27.15 -22.91
C LEU A 8 -13.05 25.77 -22.30
N PRO A 9 -12.21 24.76 -22.56
CA PRO A 9 -12.37 23.45 -21.96
C PRO A 9 -12.38 23.62 -20.44
N CYS A 10 -13.55 23.44 -19.83
CA CYS A 10 -13.70 23.50 -18.37
C CYS A 10 -12.72 22.50 -17.75
N ASP A 11 -11.83 23.00 -16.92
CA ASP A 11 -10.91 22.17 -16.15
C ASP A 11 -11.70 21.43 -15.05
N ARG A 12 -12.32 20.31 -15.43
CA ARG A 12 -13.16 19.48 -14.56
C ARG A 12 -12.39 18.90 -13.37
N LEU A 13 -11.05 18.87 -13.43
CA LEU A 13 -10.22 18.47 -12.32
C LEU A 13 -10.21 19.53 -11.22
N SER A 14 -10.32 20.81 -11.57
CA SER A 14 -10.41 21.91 -10.60
C SER A 14 -11.73 21.92 -9.82
N ASP A 15 -12.80 21.29 -10.33
CA ASP A 15 -14.09 21.20 -9.65
C ASP A 15 -14.17 20.08 -8.60
N LEU A 16 -13.21 19.13 -8.60
CA LEU A 16 -13.21 18.02 -7.65
C LEU A 16 -12.94 18.52 -6.23
N PRO A 17 -13.51 17.92 -5.17
CA PRO A 17 -13.18 18.22 -3.77
C PRO A 17 -11.72 17.89 -3.39
N ASP A 18 -11.17 18.57 -2.38
CA ASP A 18 -9.77 18.38 -1.94
C ASP A 18 -9.46 16.92 -1.59
N ALA A 19 -10.41 16.23 -0.95
CA ALA A 19 -10.28 14.82 -0.60
C ALA A 19 -10.06 13.91 -1.83
N ILE A 20 -10.69 14.23 -2.96
CA ILE A 20 -10.53 13.46 -4.20
C ILE A 20 -9.17 13.78 -4.84
N LEU A 21 -8.77 15.05 -4.86
CA LEU A 21 -7.45 15.46 -5.37
C LEU A 21 -6.30 14.81 -4.59
N VAL A 22 -6.41 14.79 -3.26
CA VAL A 22 -5.44 14.12 -2.38
C VAL A 22 -5.43 12.61 -2.62
N SER A 23 -6.61 12.01 -2.84
CA SER A 23 -6.70 10.59 -3.18
C SER A 23 -5.96 10.32 -4.49
N ILE A 24 -6.21 11.09 -5.56
CA ILE A 24 -5.50 10.99 -6.84
C ILE A 24 -3.98 11.09 -6.65
N LEU A 25 -3.51 12.14 -5.96
CA LEU A 25 -2.08 12.32 -5.68
C LEU A 25 -1.46 11.12 -4.94
N SER A 26 -2.22 10.47 -4.05
CA SER A 26 -1.75 9.30 -3.29
C SER A 26 -1.63 8.03 -4.14
N LEU A 27 -2.33 7.95 -5.27
CA LEU A 27 -2.24 6.82 -6.20
C LEU A 27 -1.03 6.94 -7.14
N LEU A 28 -0.54 8.16 -7.39
CA LEU A 28 0.55 8.46 -8.31
C LEU A 28 1.92 8.16 -7.69
N ARG A 29 2.92 7.95 -8.55
CA ARG A 29 4.33 7.99 -8.12
C ARG A 29 4.69 9.41 -7.68
N LEU A 30 5.71 9.54 -6.83
CA LEU A 30 6.08 10.86 -6.29
C LEU A 30 6.43 11.88 -7.40
N ASP A 31 7.10 11.44 -8.47
CA ASP A 31 7.45 12.29 -9.61
C ASP A 31 6.21 12.73 -10.41
N GLU A 32 5.24 11.85 -10.58
CA GLU A 32 3.95 12.14 -11.21
C GLU A 32 3.12 13.09 -10.35
N ALA A 33 3.03 12.83 -9.05
CA ALA A 33 2.35 13.69 -8.09
C ALA A 33 2.98 15.09 -8.05
N ALA A 34 4.32 15.18 -8.12
CA ALA A 34 5.03 16.46 -8.22
C ALA A 34 4.70 17.20 -9.52
N ARG A 35 4.55 16.50 -10.66
CA ARG A 35 4.12 17.11 -11.92
C ARG A 35 2.69 17.65 -11.85
N CYS A 36 1.79 17.03 -11.08
CA CYS A 36 0.45 17.57 -10.87
C CYS A 36 0.44 18.94 -10.18
N THR A 37 1.52 19.33 -9.49
CA THR A 37 1.59 20.64 -8.81
C THR A 37 1.55 21.84 -9.77
N VAL A 38 1.85 21.63 -11.06
CA VAL A 38 1.75 22.70 -12.08
C VAL A 38 0.33 22.88 -12.62
N LEU A 39 -0.59 21.93 -12.38
CA LEU A 39 -1.95 21.98 -12.90
C LEU A 39 -2.76 23.12 -12.27
N ALA A 40 -2.62 23.33 -10.96
CA ALA A 40 -3.14 24.52 -10.29
C ALA A 40 -2.44 24.76 -8.94
N PRO A 41 -2.46 26.00 -8.39
CA PRO A 41 -1.92 26.29 -7.05
C PRO A 41 -2.50 25.41 -5.95
N ARG A 42 -3.73 24.94 -6.14
CA ARG A 42 -4.43 24.01 -5.24
C ARG A 42 -3.74 22.64 -5.17
N TRP A 43 -3.33 22.07 -6.29
CA TRP A 43 -2.59 20.80 -6.34
C TRP A 43 -1.25 20.91 -5.63
N ARG A 44 -0.52 22.02 -5.85
CA ARG A 44 0.73 22.31 -5.13
C ARG A 44 0.52 22.34 -3.61
N ARG A 45 -0.52 23.06 -3.15
CA ARG A 45 -0.84 23.16 -1.72
C ARG A 45 -1.14 21.80 -1.11
N LEU A 46 -1.95 20.98 -1.79
CA LEU A 46 -2.33 19.65 -1.33
C LEU A 46 -1.12 18.71 -1.29
N PHE A 47 -0.29 18.72 -2.34
CA PHE A 47 0.97 17.98 -2.40
C PHE A 47 1.91 18.34 -1.24
N SER A 48 2.01 19.62 -0.87
CA SER A 48 2.83 20.04 0.28
C SER A 48 2.22 19.72 1.66
N SER A 49 0.92 19.47 1.74
CA SER A 49 0.21 19.22 3.01
C SER A 49 0.21 17.76 3.47
N THR A 50 0.67 16.85 2.62
CA THR A 50 0.72 15.41 2.90
C THR A 50 2.06 14.86 2.49
N LEU A 51 2.55 13.85 3.21
CA LEU A 51 3.72 13.10 2.79
C LEU A 51 3.28 12.01 1.81
N LEU A 52 3.79 12.12 0.59
CA LEU A 52 3.79 11.07 -0.42
C LEU A 52 5.24 10.62 -0.54
N LEU A 53 5.53 9.42 -0.05
CA LEU A 53 6.89 8.89 0.03
C LEU A 53 7.05 7.80 -1.00
N ASP A 54 8.03 7.93 -1.89
CA ASP A 54 8.31 6.96 -2.95
C ASP A 54 9.83 6.76 -3.03
N PHE A 55 10.28 5.60 -2.59
CA PHE A 55 11.69 5.20 -2.55
C PHE A 55 11.93 4.07 -3.54
N ASN A 56 12.29 4.38 -4.78
CA ASN A 56 12.55 3.34 -5.78
C ASN A 56 13.95 2.70 -5.60
N ALA A 57 14.02 1.38 -5.80
CA ALA A 57 15.24 0.55 -5.78
C ALA A 57 16.33 1.01 -6.76
N ASN A 58 15.95 1.78 -7.79
CA ASN A 58 16.89 2.30 -8.77
C ASN A 58 17.67 3.54 -8.30
N MET A 59 17.50 4.00 -7.05
CA MET A 59 18.33 5.07 -6.49
C MET A 59 19.79 4.59 -6.44
N PRO A 60 20.67 5.10 -7.32
CA PRO A 60 22.05 4.66 -7.36
C PRO A 60 22.78 5.28 -6.18
N GLY A 61 23.21 4.42 -5.26
CA GLY A 61 23.96 4.83 -4.08
C GLY A 61 23.46 4.12 -2.85
N ARG A 62 24.42 3.61 -2.05
CA ARG A 62 24.27 2.95 -0.75
C ARG A 62 23.66 3.86 0.34
N LEU A 63 22.64 4.64 0.01
CA LEU A 63 21.96 5.49 0.98
C LEU A 63 21.25 4.58 1.98
N ASP A 64 21.42 4.89 3.25
CA ASP A 64 20.63 4.30 4.32
C ASP A 64 19.18 4.76 4.16
N VAL A 65 18.41 4.03 3.34
CA VAL A 65 17.03 4.38 3.02
C VAL A 65 16.19 4.41 4.30
N ILE A 66 16.43 3.49 5.24
CA ILE A 66 15.74 3.50 6.55
C ILE A 66 16.09 4.77 7.32
N GLY A 67 17.38 5.11 7.43
CA GLY A 67 17.82 6.34 8.09
C GLY A 67 17.20 7.58 7.44
N THR A 68 17.05 7.57 6.12
CA THR A 68 16.41 8.64 5.35
C THR A 68 14.91 8.72 5.64
N ILE A 69 14.20 7.58 5.62
CA ILE A 69 12.78 7.48 5.99
C ILE A 69 12.58 8.03 7.40
N ASN A 70 13.36 7.54 8.36
CA ASN A 70 13.29 7.99 9.76
C ASN A 70 13.56 9.49 9.90
N SER A 71 14.55 10.01 9.16
CA SER A 71 14.88 11.43 9.18
C SER A 71 13.74 12.29 8.62
N ILE A 72 13.10 11.85 7.52
CA ILE A 72 11.94 12.54 6.93
C ILE A 72 10.74 12.50 7.89
N LEU A 73 10.44 11.32 8.46
CA LEU A 73 9.38 11.17 9.43
C LEU A 73 9.64 12.05 10.67
N ALA A 74 10.88 12.13 11.15
CA ALA A 74 11.27 12.97 12.28
C ALA A 74 11.19 14.47 11.97
N ALA A 75 11.58 14.89 10.76
CA ALA A 75 11.49 16.28 10.32
C ALA A 75 10.04 16.77 10.14
N HIS A 76 9.10 15.84 9.93
CA HIS A 76 7.69 16.13 9.68
C HIS A 76 6.78 15.40 10.68
N PRO A 77 6.87 15.66 12.00
CA PRO A 77 6.27 14.82 13.04
C PRO A 77 4.73 14.75 13.01
N THR A 78 4.07 15.75 12.43
CA THR A 78 2.60 15.88 12.38
C THR A 78 2.02 15.65 10.99
N ALA A 79 2.86 15.54 9.96
CA ALA A 79 2.37 15.42 8.59
C ALA A 79 1.80 14.01 8.37
N PRO A 80 0.57 13.90 7.84
CA PRO A 80 0.00 12.60 7.50
C PRO A 80 0.83 11.97 6.38
N VAL A 81 1.06 10.66 6.47
CA VAL A 81 1.64 9.88 5.37
C VAL A 81 0.49 9.15 4.75
N ARG A 82 0.07 9.52 3.53
CA ARG A 82 -1.05 8.85 2.86
C ARG A 82 -0.58 7.75 1.94
N SER A 83 0.57 7.96 1.29
CA SER A 83 1.16 7.01 0.38
C SER A 83 2.63 6.79 0.70
N PHE A 84 2.98 5.53 0.85
CA PHE A 84 4.35 5.07 1.03
C PHE A 84 4.61 3.95 0.04
N ARG A 85 5.59 4.15 -0.84
CA ARG A 85 6.11 3.14 -1.74
C ARG A 85 7.60 3.01 -1.50
N ALA A 86 8.08 1.79 -1.37
CA ALA A 86 9.50 1.56 -1.34
C ALA A 86 9.85 0.25 -2.04
N GLY A 87 10.84 0.33 -2.92
CA GLY A 87 11.40 -0.81 -3.62
C GLY A 87 12.87 -0.95 -3.24
N TRP A 88 13.34 -2.17 -3.04
CA TRP A 88 14.75 -2.44 -2.79
C TRP A 88 15.23 -3.67 -3.53
N ARG A 89 16.30 -3.49 -4.32
CA ARG A 89 16.99 -4.56 -5.03
C ARG A 89 18.33 -4.85 -4.37
N PHE A 90 18.71 -6.12 -4.30
CA PHE A 90 20.00 -6.58 -3.76
C PHE A 90 20.26 -6.15 -2.30
N ILE A 91 19.32 -6.41 -1.40
CA ILE A 91 19.49 -6.07 0.01
C ILE A 91 20.44 -7.09 0.67
N PRO A 92 21.48 -6.66 1.40
CA PRO A 92 22.28 -7.59 2.18
C PRO A 92 21.41 -8.38 3.18
N ARG A 93 21.55 -9.71 3.23
CA ARG A 93 20.72 -10.60 4.07
C ARG A 93 20.70 -10.26 5.57
N ASP A 94 21.69 -9.52 6.04
CA ASP A 94 21.89 -9.08 7.43
C ASP A 94 21.19 -7.75 7.77
N LYS A 95 20.72 -6.99 6.78
CA LYS A 95 20.06 -5.71 6.98
C LYS A 95 18.60 -5.89 7.39
N ASP A 96 18.26 -5.65 8.66
CA ASP A 96 16.85 -5.63 9.09
C ASP A 96 16.12 -4.36 8.64
N LEU A 97 15.40 -4.45 7.53
CA LEU A 97 14.61 -3.32 7.02
C LEU A 97 13.33 -3.06 7.81
N SER A 98 12.89 -3.98 8.69
CA SER A 98 11.80 -3.70 9.65
C SER A 98 12.27 -2.96 10.91
N SER A 99 13.59 -2.81 11.08
CA SER A 99 14.16 -2.09 12.21
C SER A 99 13.87 -0.58 12.13
N GLY A 100 13.83 0.07 13.29
CA GLY A 100 13.70 1.52 13.38
C GLY A 100 12.27 2.07 13.48
N GLY A 101 11.24 1.22 13.58
CA GLY A 101 9.91 1.66 13.97
C GLY A 101 9.11 2.39 12.87
N TRP A 102 9.66 2.53 11.67
CA TRP A 102 9.07 3.36 10.62
C TRP A 102 7.72 2.80 10.14
N LEU A 103 7.56 1.48 10.03
CA LEU A 103 6.27 0.85 9.68
C LEU A 103 5.19 1.14 10.73
N GLN A 104 5.54 1.13 12.02
CA GLN A 104 4.64 1.52 13.10
C GLN A 104 4.27 3.00 13.00
N GLU A 105 5.23 3.86 12.66
CA GLU A 105 5.00 5.29 12.51
C GLU A 105 4.13 5.60 11.29
N LEU A 106 4.28 4.88 10.18
CA LEU A 106 3.38 4.96 9.03
C LEU A 106 1.94 4.59 9.43
N ALA A 107 1.78 3.49 10.16
CA ALA A 107 0.47 3.07 10.67
C ALA A 107 -0.14 4.14 11.59
N ARG A 108 0.66 4.70 12.51
CA ARG A 108 0.25 5.78 13.43
C ARG A 108 -0.19 7.04 12.70
N ARG A 109 0.42 7.33 11.54
CA ARG A 109 0.10 8.50 10.70
C ARG A 109 -1.04 8.29 9.72
N GLY A 110 -1.68 7.13 9.78
CA GLY A 110 -2.85 6.82 8.96
C GLY A 110 -2.51 6.61 7.49
N VAL A 111 -1.48 5.81 7.21
CA VAL A 111 -1.18 5.39 5.83
C VAL A 111 -2.39 4.75 5.18
N GLU A 112 -2.70 5.18 3.95
CA GLU A 112 -3.79 4.64 3.15
C GLU A 112 -3.26 3.66 2.11
N GLU A 113 -2.06 3.95 1.61
CA GLU A 113 -1.42 3.26 0.49
C GLU A 113 -0.01 2.84 0.91
N LEU A 114 0.24 1.54 1.07
CA LEU A 114 1.55 1.02 1.43
C LEU A 114 2.01 -0.05 0.46
N SER A 115 3.02 0.24 -0.36
CA SER A 115 3.61 -0.69 -1.33
C SER A 115 5.07 -0.96 -1.02
N LEU A 116 5.45 -2.23 -0.90
CA LEU A 116 6.81 -2.62 -0.57
C LEU A 116 7.36 -3.70 -1.53
N ASP A 117 8.16 -3.29 -2.51
CA ASP A 117 8.73 -4.15 -3.56
C ASP A 117 10.13 -4.65 -3.15
N PHE A 118 10.33 -5.97 -3.10
CA PHE A 118 11.61 -6.58 -2.70
C PHE A 118 12.05 -7.66 -3.66
N ASP A 119 13.36 -7.69 -3.95
CA ASP A 119 13.94 -8.75 -4.77
C ASP A 119 13.93 -10.12 -4.05
N PHE A 120 13.72 -11.18 -4.84
CA PHE A 120 13.27 -12.53 -4.45
C PHE A 120 14.09 -13.26 -3.36
N HIS A 121 15.28 -12.76 -3.02
CA HIS A 121 16.27 -13.47 -2.23
C HIS A 121 16.55 -12.87 -0.85
N ASP A 122 16.07 -11.65 -0.58
CA ASP A 122 16.71 -10.82 0.46
C ASP A 122 15.79 -10.35 1.60
N TRP A 123 14.47 -10.49 1.49
CA TRP A 123 13.59 -10.10 2.60
C TRP A 123 13.34 -11.24 3.59
N HIS A 124 13.74 -11.03 4.84
CA HIS A 124 13.46 -11.91 5.98
C HIS A 124 12.76 -11.20 7.15
N HIS A 125 12.28 -9.97 6.96
CA HIS A 125 11.86 -9.09 8.06
C HIS A 125 10.37 -9.18 8.36
N ARG A 126 9.99 -8.81 9.59
CA ARG A 126 8.61 -8.94 10.07
C ARG A 126 7.80 -7.68 9.75
N ILE A 127 6.60 -7.88 9.21
CA ILE A 127 5.61 -6.80 9.14
C ILE A 127 4.97 -6.65 10.53
N PRO A 128 4.96 -5.46 11.13
CA PRO A 128 4.37 -5.26 12.44
C PRO A 128 2.85 -5.36 12.38
N VAL A 129 2.26 -6.03 13.37
CA VAL A 129 0.81 -6.24 13.45
C VAL A 129 0.03 -4.90 13.48
N SER A 130 0.63 -3.86 14.07
CA SER A 130 0.06 -2.50 14.14
C SER A 130 -0.26 -1.90 12.77
N LEU A 131 0.38 -2.38 11.69
CA LEU A 131 0.05 -1.94 10.34
C LEU A 131 -1.35 -2.40 9.92
N PHE A 132 -1.79 -3.56 10.38
CA PHE A 132 -3.14 -4.06 10.16
C PHE A 132 -4.15 -3.39 11.09
N ASP A 133 -3.70 -2.83 12.22
CA ASP A 133 -4.51 -1.97 13.08
C ASP A 133 -4.82 -0.60 12.46
N CYS A 134 -4.16 -0.27 11.34
CA CYS A 134 -4.34 0.99 10.64
C CYS A 134 -5.69 1.02 9.88
N SER A 135 -6.68 1.69 10.47
CA SER A 135 -8.05 1.78 9.92
C SER A 135 -8.15 2.56 8.61
N SER A 136 -7.14 3.37 8.28
CA SER A 136 -7.04 4.13 7.04
C SER A 136 -6.46 3.31 5.88
N LEU A 137 -5.84 2.16 6.14
CA LEU A 137 -5.15 1.37 5.13
C LEU A 137 -6.16 0.82 4.12
N LYS A 138 -6.01 1.19 2.85
CA LYS A 138 -6.89 0.84 1.73
C LYS A 138 -6.26 -0.19 0.80
N ARG A 139 -4.96 -0.05 0.53
CA ARG A 139 -4.21 -0.99 -0.31
C ARG A 139 -2.88 -1.37 0.31
N LEU A 140 -2.57 -2.66 0.18
CA LEU A 140 -1.31 -3.26 0.55
C LEU A 140 -0.77 -4.05 -0.65
N PRO A 141 -0.03 -3.41 -1.58
CA PRO A 141 0.68 -4.13 -2.63
C PRO A 141 2.00 -4.67 -2.10
N ASP A 142 2.20 -5.96 -2.27
CA ASP A 142 3.44 -6.68 -2.08
C ASP A 142 3.88 -6.74 -0.60
N VAL A 143 3.54 -7.86 0.03
CA VAL A 143 3.90 -8.18 1.42
C VAL A 143 5.05 -9.15 1.37
N PRO A 144 6.29 -8.76 1.67
CA PRO A 144 7.38 -9.72 1.60
C PRO A 144 7.31 -10.79 2.70
N LYS A 145 8.16 -11.80 2.54
CA LYS A 145 8.33 -13.05 3.32
C LYS A 145 8.35 -12.86 4.86
N ALA A 146 7.21 -12.59 5.48
CA ALA A 146 7.08 -12.36 6.91
C ALA A 146 6.02 -13.29 7.52
N GLY A 147 6.44 -14.08 8.50
CA GLY A 147 5.50 -14.80 9.37
C GLY A 147 4.80 -13.82 10.30
N PHE A 148 3.48 -13.93 10.40
CA PHE A 148 2.66 -13.05 11.23
C PHE A 148 2.80 -13.48 12.68
N GLY A 149 2.96 -12.52 13.59
CA GLY A 149 2.87 -12.76 15.02
C GLY A 149 1.43 -13.05 15.40
N ALA A 150 1.15 -14.25 15.91
CA ALA A 150 -0.16 -14.64 16.39
C ALA A 150 -0.43 -14.05 17.77
N ALA A 151 -0.80 -12.78 17.85
CA ALA A 151 -1.44 -12.21 19.02
C ALA A 151 -2.05 -10.85 18.67
N HIS A 152 -3.29 -10.65 19.13
CA HIS A 152 -4.04 -9.40 19.25
C HIS A 152 -5.29 -9.25 18.35
N SER A 153 -6.22 -8.50 18.94
CA SER A 153 -7.64 -8.32 18.63
C SER A 153 -7.91 -7.76 17.23
N PRO A 154 -9.10 -8.00 16.66
CA PRO A 154 -9.40 -7.71 15.27
C PRO A 154 -9.49 -6.20 15.00
N PRO A 155 -8.67 -5.62 14.11
CA PRO A 155 -8.88 -4.27 13.62
C PRO A 155 -9.82 -4.24 12.42
N GLN A 156 -10.69 -3.24 12.37
CA GLN A 156 -11.56 -2.94 11.23
C GLN A 156 -10.76 -2.27 10.10
N ALA A 157 -9.81 -3.01 9.51
CA ALA A 157 -9.10 -2.53 8.34
C ALA A 157 -10.08 -2.43 7.17
N ARG A 158 -10.21 -1.24 6.57
CA ARG A 158 -10.96 -1.02 5.31
C ARG A 158 -10.13 -1.41 4.09
N LEU A 159 -9.35 -2.47 4.21
CA LEU A 159 -8.54 -3.00 3.13
C LEU A 159 -9.48 -3.47 2.01
N THR A 160 -9.45 -2.74 0.90
CA THR A 160 -10.23 -3.05 -0.31
C THR A 160 -9.41 -3.83 -1.32
N GLU A 161 -8.08 -3.71 -1.27
CA GLU A 161 -7.18 -4.40 -2.20
C GLU A 161 -5.95 -4.95 -1.48
N ILE A 162 -5.68 -6.22 -1.69
CA ILE A 162 -4.49 -6.93 -1.20
C ILE A 162 -3.83 -7.59 -2.41
N GLU A 163 -2.54 -7.34 -2.59
CA GLU A 163 -1.72 -7.97 -3.62
C GLU A 163 -0.50 -8.62 -2.94
N LEU A 164 -0.36 -9.92 -3.11
CA LEU A 164 0.68 -10.75 -2.49
C LEU A 164 1.48 -11.42 -3.61
N ASP A 165 2.61 -10.83 -3.97
CA ASP A 165 3.45 -11.31 -5.06
C ASP A 165 4.72 -11.96 -4.51
N TRP A 166 4.96 -13.21 -4.90
CA TRP A 166 6.15 -14.01 -4.56
C TRP A 166 6.46 -14.11 -3.06
N VAL A 167 5.41 -14.07 -2.25
CA VAL A 167 5.48 -14.06 -0.77
C VAL A 167 5.57 -15.47 -0.20
N ALA A 168 6.47 -15.74 0.76
CA ALA A 168 6.30 -16.92 1.63
C ALA A 168 5.61 -16.55 2.94
N ILE A 169 4.34 -16.92 3.05
CA ILE A 169 3.44 -16.61 4.15
C ILE A 169 2.71 -17.88 4.56
N SER A 170 2.50 -18.09 5.87
CA SER A 170 1.79 -19.30 6.31
C SER A 170 0.30 -19.21 5.98
N ALA A 171 -0.32 -20.35 5.65
CA ALA A 171 -1.77 -20.41 5.46
C ALA A 171 -2.57 -19.83 6.65
N ALA A 172 -2.10 -20.04 7.88
CA ALA A 172 -2.74 -19.48 9.07
C ALA A 172 -2.70 -17.95 9.08
N SER A 173 -1.59 -17.36 8.65
CA SER A 173 -1.42 -15.92 8.54
C SER A 173 -2.27 -15.30 7.44
N VAL A 174 -2.32 -15.93 6.26
CA VAL A 174 -3.20 -15.49 5.16
C VAL A 174 -4.65 -15.54 5.61
N ASN A 175 -5.08 -16.68 6.19
CA ASN A 175 -6.47 -16.85 6.64
C ASN A 175 -6.82 -15.87 7.75
N PHE A 176 -5.88 -15.61 8.67
CA PHE A 176 -6.05 -14.56 9.67
C PHE A 176 -6.25 -13.21 9.01
N LEU A 177 -5.32 -12.77 8.14
CA LEU A 177 -5.43 -11.49 7.42
C LEU A 177 -6.77 -11.36 6.66
N LEU A 178 -7.13 -12.37 5.86
CA LEU A 178 -8.36 -12.37 5.08
C LEU A 178 -9.61 -12.38 5.95
N SER A 179 -9.59 -13.09 7.09
CA SER A 179 -10.71 -13.07 8.05
C SER A 179 -10.96 -11.70 8.69
N GLN A 180 -9.94 -10.83 8.70
CA GLN A 180 -10.06 -9.47 9.21
C GLN A 180 -10.55 -8.47 8.15
N CYS A 181 -10.43 -8.81 6.86
CA CYS A 181 -10.72 -7.89 5.75
C CYS A 181 -12.13 -8.11 5.19
N THR A 182 -13.14 -7.52 5.84
CA THR A 182 -14.56 -7.70 5.45
C THR A 182 -15.01 -6.86 4.27
N ALA A 183 -14.20 -5.86 3.88
CA ALA A 183 -14.46 -4.96 2.74
C ALA A 183 -13.53 -5.23 1.54
N LEU A 184 -12.85 -6.39 1.52
CA LEU A 184 -11.91 -6.75 0.48
C LEU A 184 -12.62 -6.92 -0.87
N GLU A 185 -12.26 -6.11 -1.86
CA GLU A 185 -12.82 -6.14 -3.21
C GLU A 185 -11.89 -6.84 -4.21
N ARG A 186 -10.57 -6.71 -4.02
CA ARG A 186 -9.55 -7.26 -4.92
C ARG A 186 -8.51 -8.04 -4.13
N LEU A 187 -8.34 -9.31 -4.45
CA LEU A 187 -7.28 -10.15 -3.93
C LEU A 187 -6.43 -10.66 -5.08
N LYS A 188 -5.15 -10.32 -5.06
CA LYS A 188 -4.16 -10.81 -6.01
C LYS A 188 -3.10 -11.62 -5.27
N MET A 189 -2.79 -12.82 -5.74
CA MET A 189 -1.83 -13.70 -5.10
C MET A 189 -1.01 -14.46 -6.14
N TYR A 190 0.19 -13.98 -6.46
CA TYR A 190 1.06 -14.62 -7.46
C TYR A 190 2.31 -15.21 -6.79
N GLY A 191 2.76 -16.40 -7.20
CA GLY A 191 4.03 -16.98 -6.73
C GLY A 191 4.13 -17.22 -5.21
N THR A 192 3.02 -17.17 -4.47
CA THR A 192 3.06 -17.32 -3.00
C THR A 192 3.37 -18.76 -2.58
N SER A 193 4.14 -18.92 -1.51
CA SER A 193 4.63 -20.22 -1.00
C SER A 193 4.39 -20.38 0.50
N LYS A 194 4.38 -21.62 1.01
CA LYS A 194 3.94 -21.98 2.39
C LYS A 194 2.44 -21.71 2.67
N CYS A 195 1.68 -21.42 1.62
CA CYS A 195 0.25 -21.17 1.63
C CYS A 195 -0.52 -22.45 1.24
N GLY A 196 -0.50 -23.48 2.08
CA GLY A 196 -1.15 -24.76 1.72
C GLY A 196 -2.66 -24.63 1.49
N ARG A 197 -3.41 -24.20 2.51
CA ARG A 197 -4.88 -24.04 2.43
C ARG A 197 -5.31 -22.62 2.76
N VAL A 198 -5.71 -21.88 1.73
CA VAL A 198 -6.19 -20.50 1.86
C VAL A 198 -7.71 -20.49 1.84
N HIS A 199 -8.33 -19.82 2.81
CA HIS A 199 -9.77 -19.60 2.91
C HIS A 199 -10.05 -18.12 2.72
N VAL A 200 -10.68 -17.79 1.60
CA VAL A 200 -11.12 -16.44 1.29
C VAL A 200 -12.59 -16.33 1.72
N LEU A 201 -12.82 -15.56 2.78
CA LEU A 201 -14.14 -15.29 3.35
C LEU A 201 -14.43 -13.80 3.18
N SER A 202 -14.90 -13.39 2.00
CA SER A 202 -15.18 -11.97 1.74
C SER A 202 -16.46 -11.78 0.90
N PRO A 203 -17.53 -11.20 1.48
CA PRO A 203 -18.77 -10.91 0.77
C PRO A 203 -18.63 -9.81 -0.29
N SER A 204 -17.61 -8.97 -0.17
CA SER A 204 -17.33 -7.86 -1.08
C SER A 204 -16.35 -8.20 -2.19
N LEU A 205 -15.79 -9.41 -2.23
CA LEU A 205 -14.77 -9.77 -3.20
C LEU A 205 -15.33 -9.76 -4.62
N LYS A 206 -14.70 -8.98 -5.49
CA LYS A 206 -15.05 -8.81 -6.90
C LYS A 206 -14.03 -9.46 -7.82
N ILE A 207 -12.75 -9.34 -7.47
CA ILE A 207 -11.64 -9.85 -8.29
C ILE A 207 -10.75 -10.73 -7.42
N LEU A 208 -10.54 -11.94 -7.89
CA LEU A 208 -9.55 -12.86 -7.37
C LEU A 208 -8.61 -13.21 -8.53
N ASP A 209 -7.38 -12.77 -8.42
CA ASP A 209 -6.32 -13.22 -9.32
C ASP A 209 -5.32 -14.03 -8.51
N SER A 210 -5.09 -15.28 -8.91
CA SER A 210 -4.19 -16.14 -8.18
C SER A 210 -3.45 -17.08 -9.12
N GLU A 211 -2.18 -16.79 -9.39
CA GLU A 211 -1.26 -17.73 -10.02
C GLU A 211 -0.17 -18.13 -9.02
N GLY A 212 -0.40 -19.17 -8.22
CA GLY A 212 0.52 -19.55 -7.15
C GLY A 212 0.52 -21.03 -6.81
N ASN A 213 1.50 -21.44 -5.99
CA ASN A 213 1.64 -22.80 -5.46
C ASN A 213 0.76 -22.99 -4.21
N PHE A 214 -0.56 -23.00 -4.38
CA PHE A 214 -1.51 -23.38 -3.33
C PHE A 214 -1.83 -24.88 -3.44
N ASP A 215 -1.94 -25.59 -2.31
CA ASP A 215 -2.47 -26.96 -2.34
C ASP A 215 -3.98 -26.93 -2.61
N LYS A 216 -4.70 -26.00 -1.96
CA LYS A 216 -6.14 -25.74 -2.14
C LYS A 216 -6.50 -24.29 -1.81
N LEU A 217 -7.34 -23.70 -2.65
CA LEU A 217 -7.99 -22.41 -2.43
C LEU A 217 -9.49 -22.63 -2.18
N PHE A 218 -9.98 -22.18 -1.03
CA PHE A 218 -11.38 -22.25 -0.64
C PHE A 218 -11.98 -20.85 -0.68
N ILE A 219 -12.94 -20.65 -1.58
CA ILE A 219 -13.68 -19.40 -1.69
C ILE A 219 -15.05 -19.63 -1.06
N GLN A 220 -15.39 -18.86 -0.04
CA GLN A 220 -16.65 -18.96 0.67
C GLN A 220 -17.23 -17.56 0.85
N TYR A 221 -18.56 -17.46 0.74
CA TYR A 221 -19.29 -16.20 0.90
C TYR A 221 -18.78 -15.06 0.00
N ALA A 222 -18.39 -15.34 -1.25
CA ALA A 222 -17.99 -14.32 -2.23
C ALA A 222 -19.00 -14.25 -3.41
N PRO A 223 -20.20 -13.68 -3.20
CA PRO A 223 -21.28 -13.67 -4.19
C PRO A 223 -21.01 -12.74 -5.38
N ASN A 224 -20.08 -11.78 -5.25
CA ASN A 224 -19.78 -10.77 -6.25
C ASN A 224 -18.51 -11.10 -7.07
N LEU A 225 -17.96 -12.30 -6.90
CA LEU A 225 -16.72 -12.70 -7.55
C LEU A 225 -16.98 -13.01 -9.03
N GLU A 226 -16.30 -12.27 -9.92
CA GLU A 226 -16.32 -12.47 -11.37
C GLU A 226 -15.20 -13.38 -11.87
#